data_AF-A0A954U1D8-F1
#
_entry.id   AF-A0A954U1D8-F1
#
_cell.length_a   1.000
_cell.length_b   1.000
_cell.length_c   1.000
_cell.angle_alpha   90.00
_cell.angle_beta   90.00
_cell.angle_gamma   90.00
#
_symmetry.space_group_name_H-M   'P 1'
#
loop_
_entity.id
_entity.type
_entity.pdbx_description
1 polymer ?
#
loop_
_entity_poly.entity_id
_entity_poly.type
_entity_poly.pdbx_seq_one_letter_code
_entity_poly.pdbx_strand_id
1 'polypeptide(L)'
;MQKSWYRYWLMFLCSLPTIGLSAAASMAAVALPSVFSDHMVLQRDRDLPVWGWADAGESVTVSIGDQTQTTQADGEGKWSVTLKPLAVNRDGLTLTVKGSNEITLRDVLVGEVWICSGQSNMQWPVSQSWNADLTRATAKNAQIRFITNDNAGVQKPLADFVGAWDVCSPGTVNDFSAVGYFFGKQLQEVLDVPIGLIDNSWGGSACESWIERDRMAANPEMYGPLLKKWEETEAKPEMKDSYDEYEAALLKWQDAEIAAKKAGQPIPNPPNRPNTQMVQQHRPANLFNGRVAPLVPFAIRGVIWYQGETNAGRAYQYRDMFPLMIRNWRDAWKQGDFSFYWVQLADFQAERPEPGDSAWAELREAQTMTLDALHHTGQAVIIDIGEGSDIHPRNKLEVGKRLARLALAQDYGMDFVHQSPRFESMEV
;
A
#
# COMPACT_ATOMS: atom_id res chain seq x y z
N MET A 1 24.28 66.09 -73.10
CA MET A 1 23.00 65.72 -72.45
C MET A 1 22.72 64.26 -72.78
N GLN A 2 23.00 63.35 -71.84
CA GLN A 2 23.05 61.90 -72.11
C GLN A 2 22.42 61.12 -70.95
N LYS A 3 21.48 60.23 -71.32
CA LYS A 3 21.10 58.94 -70.70
C LYS A 3 20.60 58.92 -69.25
N SER A 4 19.32 58.57 -69.09
CA SER A 4 18.80 57.85 -67.91
C SER A 4 18.17 56.54 -68.37
N TRP A 5 18.59 55.44 -67.74
CA TRP A 5 18.13 54.07 -67.95
C TRP A 5 17.22 53.69 -66.78
N TYR A 6 16.01 53.18 -67.02
CA TYR A 6 15.22 52.48 -66.02
C TYR A 6 15.04 51.01 -66.42
N ARG A 7 15.48 50.11 -65.54
CA ARG A 7 15.36 48.65 -65.62
C ARG A 7 13.99 48.23 -65.07
N TYR A 8 13.25 47.44 -65.83
CA TYR A 8 12.07 46.71 -65.37
C TYR A 8 12.49 45.40 -64.68
N TRP A 9 12.02 45.15 -63.46
CA TRP A 9 12.07 43.85 -62.79
C TRP A 9 10.64 43.29 -62.73
N LEU A 10 10.40 42.16 -63.39
CA LEU A 10 9.20 41.35 -63.19
C LEU A 10 9.41 40.47 -61.94
N MET A 11 8.58 40.63 -60.92
CA MET A 11 8.44 39.65 -59.83
C MET A 11 7.26 38.72 -60.15
N PHE A 12 7.55 37.45 -60.44
CA PHE A 12 6.58 36.36 -60.37
C PHE A 12 6.52 35.88 -58.90
N LEU A 13 5.38 36.09 -58.24
CA LEU A 13 5.07 35.50 -56.94
C LEU A 13 4.18 34.27 -57.16
N CYS A 14 4.78 33.09 -57.06
CA CYS A 14 4.04 31.82 -56.99
C CYS A 14 3.38 31.71 -55.62
N SER A 15 2.05 31.68 -55.58
CA SER A 15 1.25 31.35 -54.40
C SER A 15 1.21 29.84 -54.21
N LEU A 16 1.94 29.33 -53.22
CA LEU A 16 1.76 27.96 -52.70
C LEU A 16 0.56 27.95 -51.75
N PRO A 17 -0.42 27.04 -51.92
CA PRO A 17 -1.49 26.89 -50.95
C PRO A 17 -0.91 26.26 -49.67
N THR A 18 -0.97 27.01 -48.56
CA THR A 18 -0.74 26.50 -47.21
C THR A 18 -1.85 25.49 -46.89
N ILE A 19 -1.54 24.20 -47.05
CA ILE A 19 -2.33 23.12 -46.47
C ILE A 19 -2.16 23.24 -44.96
N GLY A 20 -3.14 23.84 -44.29
CA GLY A 20 -3.23 23.81 -42.84
C GLY A 20 -3.45 22.37 -42.40
N LEU A 21 -2.40 21.71 -41.91
CA LEU A 21 -2.57 20.53 -41.08
C LEU A 21 -3.29 21.01 -39.81
N SER A 22 -4.61 20.83 -39.78
CA SER A 22 -5.35 20.82 -38.53
C SER A 22 -4.83 19.64 -37.74
N ALA A 23 -3.88 19.87 -36.84
CA ALA A 23 -3.58 18.91 -35.78
C ALA A 23 -4.89 18.73 -35.01
N ALA A 24 -5.59 17.62 -35.24
CA ALA A 24 -6.63 17.18 -34.33
C ALA A 24 -5.95 17.11 -32.97
N ALA A 25 -6.32 18.02 -32.06
CA ALA A 25 -5.96 17.88 -30.67
C ALA A 25 -6.51 16.53 -30.24
N SER A 26 -5.62 15.55 -30.11
CA SER A 26 -5.91 14.30 -29.42
C SER A 26 -6.49 14.70 -28.08
N MET A 27 -7.80 14.57 -27.90
CA MET A 27 -8.42 14.75 -26.60
C MET A 27 -7.93 13.58 -25.73
N ALA A 28 -6.86 13.82 -24.97
CA ALA A 28 -6.19 12.81 -24.16
C ALA A 28 -6.82 12.74 -22.77
N ALA A 29 -6.79 11.54 -22.23
CA ALA A 29 -7.77 10.97 -21.31
C ALA A 29 -7.34 10.97 -19.84
N VAL A 30 -8.32 11.00 -18.92
CA VAL A 30 -8.15 10.68 -17.51
C VAL A 30 -7.75 9.21 -17.33
N ALA A 31 -6.94 8.94 -16.31
CA ALA A 31 -6.53 7.63 -15.81
C ALA A 31 -6.53 7.62 -14.28
N LEU A 32 -6.69 6.42 -13.69
CA LEU A 32 -6.71 6.20 -12.25
C LEU A 32 -5.63 5.19 -11.85
N PRO A 33 -5.09 5.28 -10.61
CA PRO A 33 -4.26 4.21 -10.05
C PRO A 33 -5.07 2.94 -9.84
N SER A 34 -4.40 1.79 -9.83
CA SER A 34 -5.02 0.46 -9.84
C SER A 34 -5.87 0.15 -8.59
N VAL A 35 -5.64 0.86 -7.48
CA VAL A 35 -6.50 0.80 -6.29
C VAL A 35 -7.95 1.23 -6.58
N PHE A 36 -8.17 2.05 -7.62
CA PHE A 36 -9.49 2.37 -8.13
C PHE A 36 -9.80 1.50 -9.35
N SER A 37 -10.46 0.37 -9.11
CA SER A 37 -10.94 -0.54 -10.16
C SER A 37 -12.33 -1.06 -9.81
N ASP A 38 -12.96 -1.79 -10.73
CA ASP A 38 -14.21 -2.50 -10.46
C ASP A 38 -14.09 -3.37 -9.20
N HIS A 39 -15.22 -3.61 -8.52
CA HIS A 39 -15.30 -4.41 -7.30
C HIS A 39 -14.61 -3.81 -6.05
N MET A 40 -14.05 -2.59 -6.12
CA MET A 40 -13.39 -1.96 -4.97
C MET A 40 -14.33 -1.69 -3.78
N VAL A 41 -13.74 -1.45 -2.62
CA VAL A 41 -14.45 -1.00 -1.41
C VAL A 41 -13.92 0.38 -1.01
N LEU A 42 -14.82 1.34 -0.84
CA LEU A 42 -14.53 2.64 -0.23
C LEU A 42 -14.76 2.57 1.28
N GLN A 43 -13.89 3.22 2.03
CA GLN A 43 -14.06 3.39 3.48
C GLN A 43 -15.32 4.21 3.80
N ARG A 44 -16.09 3.80 4.81
CA ARG A 44 -17.20 4.61 5.35
C ARG A 44 -16.74 5.58 6.44
N ASP A 45 -17.60 6.54 6.76
CA ASP A 45 -17.47 7.49 7.88
C ASP A 45 -16.27 8.44 7.81
N ARG A 46 -15.63 8.56 6.65
CA ARG A 46 -14.46 9.44 6.44
C ARG A 46 -14.51 10.09 5.06
N ASP A 47 -13.81 11.20 4.93
CA ASP A 47 -13.55 11.84 3.64
C ASP A 47 -12.79 10.87 2.72
N LEU A 48 -13.13 10.88 1.43
CA LEU A 48 -12.63 9.90 0.45
C LEU A 48 -11.83 10.61 -0.64
N PRO A 49 -10.49 10.64 -0.52
CA PRO A 49 -9.63 11.11 -1.59
C PRO A 49 -9.78 10.22 -2.83
N VAL A 50 -10.02 10.84 -3.98
CA VAL A 50 -9.94 10.19 -5.30
C VAL A 50 -8.97 11.01 -6.13
N TRP A 51 -8.01 10.34 -6.74
CA TRP A 51 -6.94 10.98 -7.49
C TRP A 51 -6.56 10.17 -8.72
N GLY A 52 -5.81 10.79 -9.62
CA GLY A 52 -5.30 10.14 -10.81
C GLY A 52 -4.50 11.08 -11.66
N TRP A 53 -4.43 10.75 -12.95
CA TRP A 53 -3.74 11.54 -13.95
C TRP A 53 -4.69 11.99 -15.05
N ALA A 54 -4.44 13.17 -15.60
CA ALA A 54 -5.13 13.75 -16.74
C ALA A 54 -4.13 14.69 -17.46
N ASP A 55 -4.51 15.33 -18.55
CA ASP A 55 -3.63 16.34 -19.15
C ASP A 55 -3.62 17.61 -18.30
N ALA A 56 -2.51 18.35 -18.33
CA ALA A 56 -2.37 19.55 -17.52
C ALA A 56 -3.49 20.59 -17.82
N GLY A 57 -4.19 21.04 -16.78
CA GLY A 57 -5.33 21.95 -16.89
C GLY A 57 -6.66 21.29 -17.30
N GLU A 58 -6.68 19.97 -17.55
CA GLU A 58 -7.91 19.24 -17.87
C GLU A 58 -8.87 19.26 -16.67
N SER A 59 -10.15 19.57 -16.92
CA SER A 59 -11.17 19.50 -15.89
C SER A 59 -11.64 18.06 -15.69
N VAL A 60 -11.58 17.59 -14.45
CA VAL A 60 -11.97 16.23 -14.06
C VAL A 60 -13.14 16.30 -13.09
N THR A 61 -14.20 15.54 -13.39
CA THR A 61 -15.41 15.45 -12.57
C THR A 61 -15.62 14.01 -12.10
N VAL A 62 -15.72 13.81 -10.79
CA VAL A 62 -15.92 12.52 -10.14
C VAL A 62 -17.33 12.48 -9.56
N SER A 63 -18.10 11.43 -9.86
CA SER A 63 -19.47 11.24 -9.34
C SER A 63 -19.64 9.85 -8.76
N ILE A 64 -20.32 9.76 -7.62
CA ILE A 64 -20.75 8.49 -7.00
C ILE A 64 -21.96 8.75 -6.10
N GLY A 65 -22.98 7.91 -6.19
CA GLY A 65 -24.26 8.16 -5.52
C GLY A 65 -24.83 9.52 -5.91
N ASP A 66 -25.20 10.33 -4.92
CA ASP A 66 -25.82 11.65 -5.13
C ASP A 66 -24.81 12.82 -5.12
N GLN A 67 -23.50 12.52 -5.08
CA GLN A 67 -22.46 13.56 -5.03
C GLN A 67 -21.59 13.61 -6.28
N THR A 68 -21.19 14.83 -6.61
CA THR A 68 -20.29 15.15 -7.72
C THR A 68 -19.29 16.20 -7.25
N GLN A 69 -18.01 15.98 -7.56
CA GLN A 69 -16.91 16.92 -7.30
C GLN A 69 -16.13 17.17 -8.60
N THR A 70 -15.66 18.39 -8.80
CA THR A 70 -14.89 18.78 -9.98
C THR A 70 -13.58 19.44 -9.56
N THR A 71 -12.52 19.14 -10.29
CA THR A 71 -11.18 19.72 -10.12
C THR A 71 -10.53 19.97 -11.49
N GLN A 72 -9.29 20.46 -11.48
CA GLN A 72 -8.44 20.50 -12.65
C GLN A 72 -7.12 19.80 -12.35
N ALA A 73 -6.55 19.12 -13.34
CA ALA A 73 -5.20 18.59 -13.22
C ALA A 73 -4.15 19.71 -13.21
N ASP A 74 -3.13 19.52 -12.39
CA ASP A 74 -2.02 20.46 -12.25
C ASP A 74 -1.07 20.43 -13.45
N GLY A 75 0.02 21.21 -13.39
CA GLY A 75 1.02 21.25 -14.46
C GLY A 75 1.77 19.93 -14.70
N GLU A 76 1.72 18.99 -13.75
CA GLU A 76 2.28 17.64 -13.87
C GLU A 76 1.22 16.62 -14.32
N GLY A 77 -0.02 17.07 -14.58
CA GLY A 77 -1.12 16.21 -14.96
C GLY A 77 -1.72 15.41 -13.81
N LYS A 78 -1.42 15.73 -12.54
CA LYS A 78 -2.04 15.08 -11.37
C LYS A 78 -3.30 15.83 -10.97
N TRP A 79 -4.32 15.11 -10.56
CA TRP A 79 -5.55 15.70 -10.03
C TRP A 79 -6.03 14.94 -8.79
N SER A 80 -6.79 15.63 -7.94
CA SER A 80 -7.50 15.00 -6.83
C SER A 80 -8.78 15.75 -6.48
N VAL A 81 -9.75 15.01 -5.94
CA VAL A 81 -10.95 15.51 -5.28
C VAL A 81 -11.10 14.81 -3.93
N THR A 82 -11.87 15.41 -3.03
CA THR A 82 -12.30 14.75 -1.80
C THR A 82 -13.82 14.59 -1.84
N LEU A 83 -14.28 13.34 -1.88
CA LEU A 83 -15.71 13.03 -1.75
C LEU A 83 -16.09 13.00 -0.27
N LYS A 84 -17.32 13.39 0.03
CA LYS A 84 -17.87 13.30 1.40
C LYS A 84 -18.09 11.84 1.78
N PRO A 85 -18.10 11.52 3.09
CA PRO A 85 -18.41 10.18 3.58
C PRO A 85 -19.70 9.62 2.95
N LEU A 86 -19.64 8.37 2.50
CA LEU A 86 -20.80 7.63 1.99
C LEU A 86 -21.34 6.71 3.09
N ALA A 87 -22.66 6.53 3.12
CA ALA A 87 -23.28 5.49 3.94
C ALA A 87 -22.88 4.10 3.43
N VAL A 88 -22.95 3.10 4.32
CA VAL A 88 -22.73 1.69 3.95
C VAL A 88 -23.55 1.33 2.72
N ASN A 89 -22.91 0.71 1.74
CA ASN A 89 -23.56 0.23 0.52
C ASN A 89 -23.07 -1.17 0.18
N ARG A 90 -24.00 -2.12 0.11
CA ARG A 90 -23.77 -3.55 -0.10
C ARG A 90 -24.10 -4.04 -1.51
N ASP A 91 -24.83 -3.22 -2.26
CA ASP A 91 -25.42 -3.57 -3.56
C ASP A 91 -24.55 -3.16 -4.75
N GLY A 92 -23.53 -2.33 -4.49
CA GLY A 92 -22.63 -1.81 -5.52
C GLY A 92 -23.11 -0.46 -6.06
N LEU A 93 -22.26 0.55 -5.93
CA LEU A 93 -22.41 1.83 -6.61
C LEU A 93 -21.64 1.83 -7.93
N THR A 94 -21.94 2.83 -8.74
CA THR A 94 -21.13 3.19 -9.90
C THR A 94 -20.37 4.48 -9.58
N LEU A 95 -19.04 4.43 -9.68
CA LEU A 95 -18.19 5.61 -9.62
C LEU A 95 -17.82 6.00 -11.05
N THR A 96 -18.04 7.26 -11.41
CA THR A 96 -17.72 7.77 -12.74
C THR A 96 -16.72 8.90 -12.63
N VAL A 97 -15.64 8.83 -13.42
CA VAL A 97 -14.65 9.89 -13.57
C VAL A 97 -14.70 10.38 -15.01
N LYS A 98 -15.14 11.63 -15.20
CA LYS A 98 -15.28 12.28 -16.50
C LYS A 98 -14.24 13.38 -16.65
N GLY A 99 -13.41 13.28 -17.67
CA GLY A 99 -12.64 14.37 -18.24
C GLY A 99 -12.95 14.46 -19.73
N SER A 100 -11.91 14.37 -20.56
CA SER A 100 -12.05 14.21 -22.00
C SER A 100 -12.56 12.82 -22.43
N ASN A 101 -12.35 11.80 -21.59
CA ASN A 101 -12.97 10.48 -21.62
C ASN A 101 -13.73 10.20 -20.32
N GLU A 102 -14.39 9.05 -20.26
CA GLU A 102 -15.16 8.61 -19.10
C GLU A 102 -14.68 7.24 -18.62
N ILE A 103 -14.23 7.16 -17.37
CA ILE A 103 -13.98 5.90 -16.67
C ILE A 103 -15.21 5.61 -15.80
N THR A 104 -15.73 4.39 -15.91
CA THR A 104 -16.85 3.91 -15.08
C THR A 104 -16.38 2.70 -14.29
N LEU A 105 -16.29 2.84 -12.97
CA LEU A 105 -16.03 1.73 -12.05
C LEU A 105 -17.36 1.20 -11.50
N ARG A 106 -17.53 -0.12 -11.57
CA ARG A 106 -18.76 -0.84 -11.22
C ARG A 106 -18.55 -1.69 -9.98
N ASP A 107 -19.65 -2.05 -9.33
CA ASP A 107 -19.63 -2.83 -8.09
C ASP A 107 -18.76 -2.19 -6.99
N VAL A 108 -18.84 -0.86 -6.86
CA VAL A 108 -18.11 -0.11 -5.83
C VAL A 108 -18.88 -0.20 -4.51
N LEU A 109 -18.38 -0.97 -3.56
CA LEU A 109 -18.99 -1.10 -2.24
C LEU A 109 -18.54 0.00 -1.29
N VAL A 110 -19.31 0.26 -0.22
CA VAL A 110 -18.92 1.19 0.85
C VAL A 110 -19.00 0.46 2.19
N GLY A 111 -17.87 0.37 2.88
CA GLY A 111 -17.70 -0.42 4.10
C GLY A 111 -16.40 -0.13 4.82
N GLU A 112 -15.70 -1.15 5.30
CA GLU A 112 -14.43 -1.00 6.02
C GLU A 112 -13.25 -1.41 5.15
N VAL A 113 -12.19 -0.61 5.14
CA VAL A 113 -10.96 -0.88 4.40
C VAL A 113 -9.79 -1.03 5.36
N TRP A 114 -9.07 -2.15 5.23
CA TRP A 114 -7.91 -2.47 6.05
C TRP A 114 -6.71 -2.88 5.21
N ILE A 115 -5.52 -2.43 5.61
CA ILE A 115 -4.26 -2.88 5.00
C ILE A 115 -3.70 -4.07 5.79
N CYS A 116 -3.37 -5.15 5.10
CA CYS A 116 -2.70 -6.33 5.59
C CYS A 116 -1.21 -6.24 5.25
N SER A 117 -0.39 -5.86 6.24
CA SER A 117 1.02 -5.51 6.01
C SER A 117 1.99 -6.28 6.92
N GLY A 118 3.27 -6.22 6.58
CA GLY A 118 4.36 -6.85 7.31
C GLY A 118 5.15 -7.81 6.42
N GLN A 119 5.56 -8.95 6.99
CA GLN A 119 6.42 -9.91 6.30
C GLN A 119 5.73 -11.25 6.02
N SER A 120 6.51 -12.33 5.93
CA SER A 120 6.10 -13.64 5.41
C SER A 120 4.92 -14.25 6.16
N ASN A 121 4.78 -13.97 7.45
CA ASN A 121 3.63 -14.44 8.22
C ASN A 121 2.32 -13.71 7.90
N MET A 122 2.38 -12.42 7.49
CA MET A 122 1.23 -11.72 6.90
C MET A 122 1.00 -12.21 5.46
N GLN A 123 2.07 -12.36 4.67
CA GLN A 123 2.00 -12.79 3.27
C GLN A 123 1.53 -14.25 3.11
N TRP A 124 1.53 -15.02 4.21
CA TRP A 124 1.25 -16.44 4.18
C TRP A 124 -0.12 -16.73 3.54
N PRO A 125 -0.16 -17.46 2.41
CA PRO A 125 -1.39 -17.60 1.66
C PRO A 125 -2.37 -18.58 2.33
N VAL A 126 -3.67 -18.38 2.10
CA VAL A 126 -4.72 -19.30 2.59
C VAL A 126 -4.44 -20.75 2.19
N SER A 127 -3.94 -20.97 0.97
CA SER A 127 -3.60 -22.29 0.43
C SER A 127 -2.57 -23.06 1.26
N GLN A 128 -1.76 -22.37 2.08
CA GLN A 128 -0.74 -22.97 2.95
C GLN A 128 -1.11 -22.93 4.45
N SER A 129 -2.28 -22.41 4.80
CA SER A 129 -2.78 -22.40 6.19
C SER A 129 -3.41 -23.73 6.58
N TRP A 130 -3.63 -23.96 7.88
CA TRP A 130 -4.41 -25.12 8.32
C TRP A 130 -5.84 -25.07 7.77
N ASN A 131 -6.37 -26.24 7.41
CA ASN A 131 -7.72 -26.40 6.85
C ASN A 131 -7.96 -25.52 5.60
N ALA A 132 -6.93 -25.35 4.76
CA ALA A 132 -7.02 -24.56 3.53
C ALA A 132 -8.13 -25.03 2.59
N ASP A 133 -8.38 -26.33 2.53
CA ASP A 133 -9.44 -26.96 1.73
C ASP A 133 -10.84 -26.51 2.17
N LEU A 134 -11.13 -26.57 3.47
CA LEU A 134 -12.39 -26.11 4.07
C LEU A 134 -12.53 -24.58 3.97
N THR A 135 -11.44 -23.86 4.22
CA THR A 135 -11.40 -22.39 4.12
C THR A 135 -11.76 -21.96 2.70
N ARG A 136 -11.12 -22.56 1.69
CA ARG A 136 -11.43 -22.31 0.28
C ARG A 136 -12.88 -22.66 -0.05
N ALA A 137 -13.36 -23.84 0.36
CA ALA A 137 -14.70 -24.29 0.04
C ALA A 137 -15.81 -23.38 0.61
N THR A 138 -15.52 -22.70 1.73
CA THR A 138 -16.45 -21.81 2.44
C THR A 138 -16.25 -20.33 2.13
N ALA A 139 -15.19 -19.93 1.41
CA ALA A 139 -14.91 -18.56 1.01
C ALA A 139 -15.85 -18.04 -0.09
N LYS A 140 -17.17 -18.03 0.16
CA LYS A 140 -18.22 -17.59 -0.76
C LYS A 140 -18.88 -16.34 -0.22
N ASN A 141 -18.13 -15.24 -0.18
CA ASN A 141 -18.61 -14.02 0.46
C ASN A 141 -18.40 -12.80 -0.44
N ALA A 142 -19.41 -12.48 -1.24
CA ALA A 142 -19.39 -11.32 -2.12
C ALA A 142 -19.50 -9.97 -1.38
N GLN A 143 -19.32 -9.90 -0.06
CA GLN A 143 -19.12 -8.66 0.69
C GLN A 143 -17.67 -8.48 1.14
N ILE A 144 -16.77 -9.40 0.81
CA ILE A 144 -15.34 -9.27 1.04
C ILE A 144 -14.64 -9.08 -0.31
N ARG A 145 -13.70 -8.14 -0.36
CA ARG A 145 -12.88 -7.81 -1.53
C ARG A 145 -11.41 -7.79 -1.16
N PHE A 146 -10.56 -8.25 -2.07
CA PHE A 146 -9.12 -8.30 -1.87
C PHE A 146 -8.41 -7.56 -3.00
N ILE A 147 -7.29 -6.90 -2.71
CA ILE A 147 -6.34 -6.45 -3.72
C ILE A 147 -4.93 -6.63 -3.17
N THR A 148 -3.98 -6.98 -4.03
CA THR A 148 -2.59 -7.18 -3.65
C THR A 148 -1.69 -6.19 -4.38
N ASN A 149 -0.79 -5.54 -3.64
CA ASN A 149 0.31 -4.75 -4.17
C ASN A 149 1.63 -5.50 -4.01
N ASP A 150 2.18 -5.97 -5.13
CA ASP A 150 3.38 -6.81 -5.19
C ASP A 150 4.64 -6.06 -5.72
N ASN A 151 4.59 -4.72 -5.73
CA ASN A 151 5.68 -3.87 -6.20
C ASN A 151 7.02 -4.20 -5.55
N ALA A 152 8.11 -3.92 -6.26
CA ALA A 152 9.47 -4.05 -5.75
C ALA A 152 9.83 -2.97 -4.73
N GLY A 153 10.94 -3.15 -4.02
CA GLY A 153 11.53 -2.10 -3.21
C GLY A 153 12.20 -1.05 -4.08
N VAL A 154 11.96 0.24 -3.80
CA VAL A 154 12.53 1.37 -4.56
C VAL A 154 12.80 2.58 -3.66
N GLN A 155 13.71 3.45 -4.05
CA GLN A 155 14.03 4.67 -3.29
C GLN A 155 13.18 5.88 -3.67
N LYS A 156 12.48 5.83 -4.80
CA LYS A 156 11.51 6.85 -5.22
C LYS A 156 10.08 6.34 -5.01
N PRO A 157 9.21 7.12 -4.35
CA PRO A 157 7.80 6.75 -4.19
C PRO A 157 7.17 6.42 -5.55
N LEU A 158 6.57 5.24 -5.65
CA LEU A 158 5.77 4.88 -6.82
C LEU A 158 4.38 5.51 -6.68
N ALA A 159 3.83 5.97 -7.79
CA ALA A 159 2.51 6.58 -7.82
C ALA A 159 1.39 5.56 -8.07
N ASP A 160 1.74 4.32 -8.44
CA ASP A 160 0.82 3.23 -8.75
C ASP A 160 1.46 1.85 -8.51
N PHE A 161 0.65 0.80 -8.63
CA PHE A 161 1.04 -0.60 -8.71
C PHE A 161 0.14 -1.31 -9.74
N VAL A 162 0.47 -2.56 -10.08
CA VAL A 162 -0.39 -3.39 -10.94
C VAL A 162 -1.21 -4.30 -10.05
N GLY A 163 -2.54 -4.21 -10.14
CA GLY A 163 -3.47 -5.03 -9.38
C GLY A 163 -4.92 -4.74 -9.73
N ALA A 164 -5.82 -5.59 -9.26
CA ALA A 164 -7.26 -5.40 -9.38
C ALA A 164 -7.96 -5.97 -8.15
N TRP A 165 -9.15 -5.47 -7.83
CA TRP A 165 -9.94 -6.01 -6.73
C TRP A 165 -10.63 -7.33 -7.12
N ASP A 166 -10.38 -8.36 -6.33
CA ASP A 166 -11.02 -9.66 -6.43
C ASP A 166 -12.23 -9.76 -5.50
N VAL A 167 -13.33 -10.32 -6.02
CA VAL A 167 -14.45 -10.79 -5.21
C VAL A 167 -14.03 -12.04 -4.45
N CYS A 168 -14.27 -12.09 -3.14
CA CYS A 168 -13.96 -13.29 -2.36
C CYS A 168 -14.76 -14.51 -2.84
N SER A 169 -14.01 -15.48 -3.36
CA SER A 169 -14.53 -16.74 -3.89
C SER A 169 -13.54 -17.88 -3.59
N PRO A 170 -13.96 -19.16 -3.75
CA PRO A 170 -13.04 -20.29 -3.70
C PRO A 170 -11.88 -20.21 -4.71
N GLY A 171 -12.06 -19.46 -5.81
CA GLY A 171 -11.03 -19.30 -6.86
C GLY A 171 -10.00 -18.22 -6.54
N THR A 172 -10.39 -17.18 -5.82
CA THR A 172 -9.57 -15.97 -5.59
C THR A 172 -8.88 -15.96 -4.22
N VAL A 173 -9.43 -16.68 -3.24
CA VAL A 173 -8.93 -16.62 -1.85
C VAL A 173 -7.57 -17.30 -1.63
N ASN A 174 -7.17 -18.23 -2.50
CA ASN A 174 -6.06 -19.15 -2.24
C ASN A 174 -4.73 -18.48 -1.96
N ASP A 175 -4.41 -17.46 -2.75
CA ASP A 175 -3.10 -16.79 -2.74
C ASP A 175 -3.11 -15.50 -1.90
N PHE A 176 -4.29 -15.10 -1.41
CA PHE A 176 -4.42 -13.96 -0.52
C PHE A 176 -3.92 -14.28 0.89
N SER A 177 -3.45 -13.25 1.61
CA SER A 177 -3.06 -13.32 3.03
C SER A 177 -4.10 -14.07 3.87
N ALA A 178 -3.69 -15.18 4.49
CA ALA A 178 -4.56 -15.96 5.36
C ALA A 178 -4.96 -15.17 6.62
N VAL A 179 -4.01 -14.45 7.23
CA VAL A 179 -4.29 -13.60 8.39
C VAL A 179 -5.29 -12.50 8.02
N GLY A 180 -5.04 -11.82 6.89
CA GLY A 180 -5.96 -10.81 6.35
C GLY A 180 -7.35 -11.37 6.08
N TYR A 181 -7.44 -12.51 5.38
CA TYR A 181 -8.70 -13.17 5.07
C TYR A 181 -9.52 -13.47 6.33
N PHE A 182 -8.91 -14.13 7.33
CA PHE A 182 -9.63 -14.50 8.55
C PHE A 182 -10.00 -13.30 9.41
N PHE A 183 -9.16 -12.26 9.44
CA PHE A 183 -9.49 -10.97 10.05
C PHE A 183 -10.73 -10.34 9.39
N GLY A 184 -10.71 -10.16 8.08
CA GLY A 184 -11.81 -9.54 7.34
C GLY A 184 -13.09 -10.37 7.37
N LYS A 185 -12.98 -11.71 7.32
CA LYS A 185 -14.12 -12.61 7.50
C LYS A 185 -14.80 -12.40 8.85
N GLN A 186 -14.02 -12.33 9.93
CA GLN A 186 -14.56 -12.12 11.27
C GLN A 186 -15.21 -10.74 11.41
N LEU A 187 -14.63 -9.69 10.83
CA LEU A 187 -15.25 -8.36 10.80
C LEU A 187 -16.55 -8.36 10.01
N GLN A 188 -16.57 -8.96 8.82
CA GLN A 188 -17.75 -9.01 7.97
C GLN A 188 -18.91 -9.72 8.66
N GLU A 189 -18.65 -10.86 9.31
CA GLU A 189 -19.67 -11.64 10.03
C GLU A 189 -20.31 -10.88 11.19
N VAL A 190 -19.55 -10.01 11.85
CA VAL A 190 -20.01 -9.31 13.05
C VAL A 190 -20.62 -7.94 12.71
N LEU A 191 -20.03 -7.22 11.77
CA LEU A 191 -20.47 -5.87 11.39
C LEU A 191 -21.57 -5.88 10.32
N ASP A 192 -21.67 -6.96 9.53
CA ASP A 192 -22.57 -7.11 8.38
C ASP A 192 -22.45 -5.97 7.35
N VAL A 193 -21.22 -5.48 7.15
CA VAL A 193 -20.86 -4.46 6.14
C VAL A 193 -19.80 -5.00 5.18
N PRO A 194 -19.62 -4.40 3.99
CA PRO A 194 -18.54 -4.78 3.09
C PRO A 194 -17.16 -4.58 3.72
N ILE A 195 -16.22 -5.48 3.42
CA ILE A 195 -14.83 -5.41 3.88
C ILE A 195 -13.89 -5.44 2.68
N GLY A 196 -13.08 -4.39 2.51
CA GLY A 196 -11.96 -4.35 1.58
C GLY A 196 -10.65 -4.61 2.30
N LEU A 197 -9.85 -5.53 1.79
CA LEU A 197 -8.52 -5.83 2.33
C LEU A 197 -7.45 -5.60 1.26
N ILE A 198 -6.42 -4.85 1.63
CA ILE A 198 -5.29 -4.55 0.77
C ILE A 198 -4.05 -5.26 1.32
N ASP A 199 -3.55 -6.29 0.64
CA ASP A 199 -2.30 -6.95 1.00
C ASP A 199 -1.13 -6.26 0.32
N ASN A 200 -0.18 -5.75 1.12
CA ASN A 200 1.08 -5.22 0.60
C ASN A 200 2.31 -5.89 1.23
N SER A 201 2.13 -7.01 1.95
CA SER A 201 3.17 -7.68 2.73
C SER A 201 4.29 -8.30 1.90
N TRP A 202 5.52 -8.31 2.44
CA TRP A 202 6.69 -8.92 1.78
C TRP A 202 7.54 -9.75 2.75
N GLY A 203 7.60 -11.07 2.49
CA GLY A 203 8.48 -12.03 3.13
C GLY A 203 9.91 -11.57 3.44
N GLY A 204 10.30 -11.70 4.70
CA GLY A 204 11.64 -11.34 5.18
C GLY A 204 11.88 -9.84 5.34
N SER A 205 10.88 -8.98 5.15
CA SER A 205 11.10 -7.53 5.27
C SER A 205 11.57 -7.08 6.65
N ALA A 206 12.46 -6.09 6.65
CA ALA A 206 12.92 -5.42 7.85
C ALA A 206 12.12 -4.13 8.08
N CYS A 207 11.83 -3.78 9.34
CA CYS A 207 10.98 -2.63 9.69
C CYS A 207 11.46 -1.31 9.06
N GLU A 208 12.77 -1.08 9.00
CA GLU A 208 13.36 0.13 8.39
C GLU A 208 13.01 0.31 6.91
N SER A 209 12.69 -0.76 6.19
CA SER A 209 12.31 -0.67 4.77
C SER A 209 10.93 -0.04 4.58
N TRP A 210 10.11 -0.05 5.64
CA TRP A 210 8.75 0.49 5.67
C TRP A 210 8.67 1.93 6.19
N ILE A 211 9.81 2.58 6.38
CA ILE A 211 9.92 3.95 6.89
C ILE A 211 10.59 4.82 5.83
N GLU A 212 10.04 6.00 5.56
CA GLU A 212 10.71 7.05 4.79
C GLU A 212 12.14 7.28 5.32
N ARG A 213 13.13 7.30 4.43
CA ARG A 213 14.54 7.35 4.81
C ARG A 213 14.87 8.58 5.65
N ASP A 214 14.28 9.72 5.30
CA ASP A 214 14.47 10.99 5.99
C ASP A 214 13.98 10.96 7.44
N ARG A 215 12.95 10.16 7.75
CA ARG A 215 12.44 10.00 9.12
C ARG A 215 13.45 9.28 10.02
N MET A 216 14.20 8.34 9.47
CA MET A 216 15.30 7.71 10.18
C MET A 216 16.52 8.63 10.25
N ALA A 217 16.84 9.34 9.17
CA ALA A 217 17.96 10.29 9.14
C ALA A 217 17.81 11.44 10.15
N ALA A 218 16.56 11.79 10.51
CA ALA A 218 16.27 12.77 11.56
C ALA A 218 16.69 12.32 12.98
N ASN A 219 17.04 11.04 13.20
CA ASN A 219 17.52 10.51 14.47
C ASN A 219 18.88 9.80 14.28
N PRO A 220 19.97 10.54 13.96
CA PRO A 220 21.25 9.96 13.55
C PRO A 220 21.96 9.20 14.68
N GLU A 221 21.70 9.53 15.95
CA GLU A 221 22.25 8.77 17.09
C GLU A 221 21.78 7.30 17.07
N MET A 222 20.51 7.08 16.73
CA MET A 222 19.89 5.76 16.76
C MET A 222 20.06 4.99 15.44
N TYR A 223 19.95 5.69 14.30
CA TYR A 223 19.93 5.06 12.98
C TYR A 223 21.17 5.34 12.13
N GLY A 224 22.07 6.22 12.56
CA GLY A 224 23.30 6.58 11.83
C GLY A 224 24.14 5.37 11.43
N PRO A 225 24.46 4.42 12.34
CA PRO A 225 25.21 3.22 11.98
C PRO A 225 24.51 2.36 10.91
N LEU A 226 23.18 2.25 10.98
CA LEU A 226 22.38 1.50 10.01
C LEU A 226 22.41 2.18 8.64
N LEU A 227 22.16 3.50 8.61
CA LEU A 227 22.14 4.28 7.38
C LEU A 227 23.52 4.31 6.72
N LYS A 228 24.60 4.48 7.50
CA LYS A 228 25.97 4.45 6.99
C LYS A 228 26.32 3.13 6.31
N LYS A 229 25.92 1.99 6.90
CA LYS A 229 26.15 0.67 6.27
C LYS A 229 25.44 0.56 4.92
N TRP A 230 24.25 1.13 4.80
CA TRP A 230 23.52 1.18 3.53
C TRP A 230 24.18 2.13 2.55
N GLU A 231 24.61 3.32 2.96
CA GLU A 231 25.37 4.26 2.13
C GLU A 231 26.64 3.61 1.56
N GLU A 232 27.39 2.87 2.38
CA GLU A 232 28.57 2.10 1.94
C GLU A 232 28.22 0.99 0.94
N THR A 233 27.05 0.34 1.12
CA THR A 233 26.57 -0.70 0.20
C THR A 233 26.12 -0.10 -1.13
N GLU A 234 25.44 1.04 -1.07
CA GLU A 234 24.94 1.80 -2.21
C GLU A 234 26.07 2.43 -3.04
N ALA A 235 27.18 2.79 -2.38
CA ALA A 235 28.35 3.36 -3.02
C ALA A 235 29.17 2.34 -3.85
N LYS A 236 28.90 1.04 -3.71
CA LYS A 236 29.57 0.01 -4.51
C LYS A 236 29.15 0.14 -5.98
N PRO A 237 30.09 0.27 -6.94
CA PRO A 237 29.76 0.50 -8.35
C PRO A 237 28.73 -0.50 -8.90
N GLU A 238 28.88 -1.79 -8.60
CA GLU A 238 27.96 -2.82 -9.07
C GLU A 238 26.53 -2.68 -8.52
N MET A 239 26.36 -2.11 -7.33
CA MET A 239 25.05 -1.85 -6.73
C MET A 239 24.46 -0.56 -7.28
N LYS A 240 25.29 0.48 -7.37
CA LYS A 240 24.90 1.79 -7.89
C LYS A 240 24.44 1.70 -9.34
N ASP A 241 25.28 1.16 -10.20
CA ASP A 241 25.02 1.12 -11.65
C ASP A 241 23.78 0.26 -11.93
N SER A 242 23.69 -0.91 -11.30
CA SER A 242 22.52 -1.79 -11.44
C SER A 242 21.22 -1.14 -10.97
N TYR A 243 21.26 -0.36 -9.88
CA TYR A 243 20.06 0.30 -9.36
C TYR A 243 19.69 1.56 -10.15
N ASP A 244 20.67 2.37 -10.57
CA ASP A 244 20.42 3.56 -11.37
C ASP A 244 19.81 3.21 -12.73
N GLU A 245 20.32 2.17 -13.39
CA GLU A 245 19.75 1.64 -14.64
C GLU A 245 18.31 1.17 -14.44
N TYR A 246 18.07 0.39 -13.38
CA TYR A 246 16.73 -0.11 -13.07
C TYR A 246 15.77 1.03 -12.69
N GLU A 247 16.18 1.98 -11.87
CA GLU A 247 15.36 3.12 -11.47
C GLU A 247 15.00 4.00 -12.66
N ALA A 248 15.95 4.28 -13.56
CA ALA A 248 15.69 5.02 -14.79
C ALA A 248 14.69 4.27 -15.71
N ALA A 249 14.87 2.95 -15.86
CA ALA A 249 13.96 2.12 -16.63
C ALA A 249 12.55 2.06 -16.00
N LEU A 250 12.48 2.02 -14.67
CA LEU A 250 11.22 1.97 -13.92
C LEU A 250 10.44 3.28 -14.04
N LEU A 251 11.09 4.44 -13.86
CA LEU A 251 10.43 5.74 -14.04
C LEU A 251 9.88 5.90 -15.46
N LYS A 252 10.69 5.53 -16.46
CA LYS A 252 10.24 5.53 -17.86
C LYS A 252 9.05 4.58 -18.08
N TRP A 253 9.07 3.41 -17.44
CA TRP A 253 7.96 2.47 -17.51
C TRP A 253 6.70 3.02 -16.84
N GLN A 254 6.79 3.72 -15.71
CA GLN A 254 5.63 4.34 -15.05
C GLN A 254 4.98 5.40 -15.93
N ASP A 255 5.77 6.26 -16.57
CA ASP A 255 5.26 7.23 -17.53
C ASP A 255 4.54 6.52 -18.70
N ALA A 256 5.13 5.43 -19.19
CA ALA A 256 4.55 4.64 -20.27
C ALA A 256 3.29 3.86 -19.83
N GLU A 257 3.24 3.38 -18.59
CA GLU A 257 2.06 2.75 -17.99
C GLU A 257 0.92 3.75 -17.91
N ILE A 258 1.16 4.93 -17.33
CA ILE A 258 0.15 5.99 -17.21
C ILE A 258 -0.32 6.41 -18.60
N ALA A 259 0.60 6.61 -19.55
CA ALA A 259 0.24 6.95 -20.92
C ALA A 259 -0.59 5.85 -21.60
N ALA A 260 -0.24 4.56 -21.39
CA ALA A 260 -1.01 3.44 -21.89
C ALA A 260 -2.42 3.37 -21.28
N LYS A 261 -2.54 3.59 -19.96
CA LYS A 261 -3.83 3.65 -19.25
C LYS A 261 -4.71 4.78 -19.80
N LYS A 262 -4.17 5.99 -19.93
CA LYS A 262 -4.87 7.12 -20.55
C LYS A 262 -5.34 6.77 -21.96
N ALA A 263 -4.48 6.14 -22.77
CA ALA A 263 -4.81 5.77 -24.15
C ALA A 263 -5.72 4.52 -24.29
N GLY A 264 -6.10 3.86 -23.19
CA GLY A 264 -6.83 2.58 -23.24
C GLY A 264 -6.05 1.45 -23.94
N GLN A 265 -4.72 1.52 -23.90
CA GLN A 265 -3.81 0.58 -24.54
C GLN A 265 -3.32 -0.49 -23.55
N PRO A 266 -2.84 -1.65 -24.03
CA PRO A 266 -2.18 -2.63 -23.17
C PRO A 266 -1.01 -2.01 -22.40
N ILE A 267 -0.95 -2.30 -21.10
CA ILE A 267 0.15 -1.84 -20.22
C ILE A 267 1.44 -2.55 -20.65
N PRO A 268 2.56 -1.83 -20.86
CA PRO A 268 3.84 -2.45 -21.19
C PRO A 268 4.37 -3.28 -20.02
N ASN A 269 5.20 -4.28 -20.31
CA ASN A 269 5.86 -5.06 -19.26
C ASN A 269 6.79 -4.18 -18.41
N PRO A 270 6.80 -4.37 -17.07
CA PRO A 270 7.75 -3.68 -16.20
C PRO A 270 9.19 -4.10 -16.49
N PRO A 271 10.18 -3.25 -16.15
CA PRO A 271 11.58 -3.61 -16.28
C PRO A 271 11.93 -4.79 -15.37
N ASN A 272 12.93 -5.58 -15.80
CA ASN A 272 13.44 -6.69 -14.99
C ASN A 272 14.05 -6.16 -13.69
N ARG A 273 13.55 -6.67 -12.57
CA ARG A 273 14.05 -6.35 -11.23
C ARG A 273 15.48 -6.89 -11.07
N PRO A 274 16.48 -6.08 -10.71
CA PRO A 274 17.83 -6.58 -10.47
C PRO A 274 17.83 -7.50 -9.25
N ASN A 275 18.59 -8.60 -9.30
CA ASN A 275 18.76 -9.49 -8.15
C ASN A 275 19.83 -8.94 -7.20
N THR A 276 19.57 -7.77 -6.62
CA THR A 276 20.49 -7.08 -5.71
C THR A 276 19.77 -6.58 -4.48
N GLN A 277 20.52 -6.27 -3.42
CA GLN A 277 19.95 -5.72 -2.17
C GLN A 277 19.27 -4.36 -2.37
N MET A 278 19.49 -3.71 -3.52
CA MET A 278 19.00 -2.35 -3.80
C MET A 278 17.49 -2.27 -4.01
N VAL A 279 16.85 -3.36 -4.45
CA VAL A 279 15.39 -3.44 -4.70
C VAL A 279 14.66 -4.39 -3.74
N GLN A 280 15.36 -4.82 -2.69
CA GLN A 280 14.88 -5.82 -1.74
C GLN A 280 14.29 -5.20 -0.46
N GLN A 281 13.75 -6.08 0.36
CA GLN A 281 12.94 -5.83 1.53
C GLN A 281 13.71 -5.42 2.82
N HIS A 282 15.02 -5.18 2.73
CA HIS A 282 15.84 -4.76 3.89
C HIS A 282 16.34 -3.32 3.80
N ARG A 283 16.39 -2.75 2.59
CA ARG A 283 16.95 -1.41 2.38
C ARG A 283 15.97 -0.36 2.94
N PRO A 284 16.45 0.60 3.76
CA PRO A 284 15.67 1.74 4.23
C PRO A 284 14.77 2.34 3.14
N ALA A 285 13.51 2.62 3.49
CA ALA A 285 12.49 3.20 2.60
C ALA A 285 12.02 2.39 1.39
N ASN A 286 12.66 1.27 1.05
CA ASN A 286 12.31 0.54 -0.18
C ASN A 286 10.83 0.16 -0.26
N LEU A 287 10.27 -0.37 0.83
CA LEU A 287 8.89 -0.84 0.87
C LEU A 287 7.91 0.27 1.18
N PHE A 288 8.31 1.30 1.92
CA PHE A 288 7.50 2.51 2.03
C PHE A 288 7.20 3.07 0.64
N ASN A 289 8.24 3.33 -0.15
CA ASN A 289 8.09 3.93 -1.47
C ASN A 289 7.43 2.99 -2.49
N GLY A 290 7.77 1.70 -2.46
CA GLY A 290 7.25 0.75 -3.43
C GLY A 290 5.84 0.27 -3.14
N ARG A 291 5.48 0.10 -1.86
CA ARG A 291 4.28 -0.64 -1.43
C ARG A 291 3.31 0.14 -0.57
N VAL A 292 3.74 1.22 0.07
CA VAL A 292 2.91 2.05 0.93
C VAL A 292 2.48 3.30 0.17
N ALA A 293 3.43 4.03 -0.42
CA ALA A 293 3.17 5.28 -1.13
C ALA A 293 2.12 5.18 -2.25
N PRO A 294 2.04 4.09 -3.07
CA PRO A 294 0.97 3.95 -4.07
C PRO A 294 -0.44 3.88 -3.49
N LEU A 295 -0.58 3.55 -2.20
CA LEU A 295 -1.85 3.47 -1.49
C LEU A 295 -2.20 4.77 -0.78
N VAL A 296 -1.27 5.72 -0.67
CA VAL A 296 -1.51 7.02 -0.04
C VAL A 296 -2.12 7.96 -1.08
N PRO A 297 -3.27 8.62 -0.81
CA PRO A 297 -4.01 8.72 0.45
C PRO A 297 -5.36 7.95 0.44
N PHE A 298 -5.41 6.70 -0.04
CA PHE A 298 -6.65 5.90 -0.04
C PHE A 298 -7.22 5.82 1.38
N ALA A 299 -8.49 6.20 1.57
CA ALA A 299 -9.09 6.19 2.90
C ALA A 299 -9.15 4.76 3.47
N ILE A 300 -8.67 4.59 4.72
CA ILE A 300 -8.67 3.30 5.43
C ILE A 300 -9.16 3.47 6.88
N ARG A 301 -9.69 2.39 7.44
CA ARG A 301 -9.96 2.28 8.88
C ARG A 301 -8.68 2.08 9.67
N GLY A 302 -7.80 1.20 9.19
CA GLY A 302 -6.56 0.87 9.87
C GLY A 302 -5.68 -0.14 9.16
N VAL A 303 -4.64 -0.57 9.86
CA VAL A 303 -3.62 -1.52 9.39
C VAL A 303 -3.54 -2.68 10.37
N ILE A 304 -3.51 -3.90 9.83
CA ILE A 304 -3.03 -5.07 10.56
C ILE A 304 -1.60 -5.41 10.12
N TRP A 305 -0.74 -5.70 11.09
CA TRP A 305 0.69 -5.81 10.89
C TRP A 305 1.25 -7.10 11.49
N TYR A 306 1.98 -7.88 10.69
CA TYR A 306 2.69 -9.06 11.19
C TYR A 306 4.13 -9.06 10.69
N GLN A 307 5.00 -8.51 11.53
CA GLN A 307 6.43 -8.42 11.30
C GLN A 307 7.21 -8.30 12.60
N GLY A 308 8.45 -8.76 12.55
CA GLY A 308 9.45 -8.54 13.58
C GLY A 308 10.61 -9.53 13.46
N GLU A 309 10.39 -10.68 12.83
CA GLU A 309 11.32 -11.79 12.79
C GLU A 309 12.68 -11.40 12.20
N THR A 310 12.70 -10.59 11.13
CA THR A 310 13.94 -10.05 10.54
C THR A 310 14.67 -9.07 11.47
N ASN A 311 13.95 -8.44 12.39
CA ASN A 311 14.49 -7.48 13.36
C ASN A 311 14.77 -8.09 14.74
N ALA A 312 14.51 -9.38 14.97
CA ALA A 312 14.65 -10.00 16.30
C ALA A 312 16.03 -9.77 16.93
N GLY A 313 17.10 -9.88 16.14
CA GLY A 313 18.47 -9.59 16.62
C GLY A 313 18.78 -8.12 16.90
N ARG A 314 17.82 -7.21 16.75
CA ARG A 314 17.92 -5.76 16.99
C ARG A 314 16.72 -5.24 17.80
N ALA A 315 16.22 -6.05 18.72
CA ALA A 315 15.03 -5.73 19.51
C ALA A 315 15.08 -4.36 20.20
N TYR A 316 16.25 -3.96 20.74
CA TYR A 316 16.44 -2.64 21.34
C TYR A 316 16.17 -1.50 20.36
N GLN A 317 16.69 -1.59 19.12
CA GLN A 317 16.40 -0.59 18.08
C GLN A 317 14.92 -0.64 17.64
N TYR A 318 14.30 -1.82 17.69
CA TYR A 318 12.90 -2.01 17.32
C TYR A 318 11.92 -1.28 18.24
N ARG A 319 12.28 -1.10 19.54
CA ARG A 319 11.47 -0.38 20.53
C ARG A 319 11.09 1.02 20.06
N ASP A 320 11.98 1.70 19.36
CA ASP A 320 11.76 3.05 18.82
C ASP A 320 11.38 3.03 17.34
N MET A 321 11.94 2.10 16.57
CA MET A 321 11.75 2.02 15.12
C MET A 321 10.32 1.65 14.74
N PHE A 322 9.67 0.74 15.47
CA PHE A 322 8.30 0.35 15.15
C PHE A 322 7.28 1.47 15.44
N PRO A 323 7.32 2.16 16.59
CA PRO A 323 6.52 3.37 16.79
C PRO A 323 6.83 4.49 15.79
N LEU A 324 8.09 4.64 15.35
CA LEU A 324 8.47 5.59 14.30
C LEU A 324 7.80 5.24 12.97
N MET A 325 7.77 3.95 12.60
CA MET A 325 7.09 3.49 11.39
C MET A 325 5.61 3.83 11.40
N ILE A 326 4.92 3.55 12.52
CA ILE A 326 3.47 3.81 12.64
C ILE A 326 3.19 5.32 12.51
N ARG A 327 3.96 6.17 13.19
CA ARG A 327 3.85 7.62 13.06
C ARG A 327 4.11 8.09 11.64
N ASN A 328 5.13 7.54 10.99
CA ASN A 328 5.44 7.89 9.60
C ASN A 328 4.26 7.59 8.66
N TRP A 329 3.59 6.45 8.81
CA TRP A 329 2.43 6.12 7.99
C TRP A 329 1.24 7.01 8.28
N ARG A 330 0.95 7.29 9.57
CA ARG A 330 -0.12 8.23 9.97
C ARG A 330 0.11 9.63 9.39
N ASP A 331 1.35 10.12 9.43
CA ASP A 331 1.75 11.39 8.82
C ASP A 331 1.58 11.38 7.29
N ALA A 332 1.94 10.28 6.63
CA ALA A 332 1.84 10.16 5.18
C ALA A 332 0.38 10.18 4.70
N TRP A 333 -0.51 9.44 5.39
CA TRP A 333 -1.92 9.37 5.05
C TRP A 333 -2.70 10.66 5.32
N LYS A 334 -2.26 11.46 6.30
CA LYS A 334 -2.92 12.70 6.73
C LYS A 334 -4.41 12.52 7.10
N GLN A 335 -4.78 11.34 7.57
CA GLN A 335 -6.13 11.05 8.09
C GLN A 335 -6.13 10.91 9.63
N GLY A 336 -5.17 11.49 10.32
CA GLY A 336 -5.00 11.33 11.77
C GLY A 336 -4.61 9.90 12.18
N ASP A 337 -4.81 9.58 13.46
CA ASP A 337 -4.36 8.34 14.07
C ASP A 337 -5.30 7.18 13.78
N PHE A 338 -5.24 6.64 12.55
CA PHE A 338 -5.93 5.40 12.22
C PHE A 338 -5.39 4.21 13.05
N SER A 339 -6.23 3.19 13.21
CA SER A 339 -5.94 2.04 14.07
C SER A 339 -4.82 1.18 13.52
N PHE A 340 -3.92 0.74 14.40
CA PHE A 340 -2.76 -0.08 14.02
C PHE A 340 -2.66 -1.29 14.96
N TYR A 341 -2.97 -2.48 14.45
CA TYR A 341 -2.98 -3.71 15.24
C TYR A 341 -1.91 -4.66 14.75
N TRP A 342 -1.09 -5.20 15.65
CA TRP A 342 -0.02 -6.12 15.27
C TRP A 342 -0.09 -7.46 15.96
N VAL A 343 0.56 -8.43 15.35
CA VAL A 343 0.74 -9.76 15.89
C VAL A 343 2.07 -9.81 16.64
N GLN A 344 2.03 -10.21 17.91
CA GLN A 344 3.25 -10.52 18.67
C GLN A 344 3.97 -11.69 17.99
N LEU A 345 5.31 -11.72 17.98
CA LEU A 345 6.00 -12.90 17.44
C LEU A 345 5.55 -14.20 18.14
N ALA A 346 5.35 -15.24 17.33
CA ALA A 346 4.89 -16.55 17.77
C ALA A 346 5.91 -17.24 18.68
N ASP A 347 5.52 -18.33 19.33
CA ASP A 347 6.49 -19.24 19.91
C ASP A 347 7.38 -19.86 18.83
N PHE A 348 8.69 -19.71 19.00
CA PHE A 348 9.74 -20.14 18.09
C PHE A 348 11.06 -20.16 18.85
N GLN A 349 11.95 -21.10 18.47
CA GLN A 349 13.20 -21.49 19.11
C GLN A 349 13.04 -22.60 20.15
N ALA A 350 14.14 -23.33 20.40
CA ALA A 350 14.17 -24.40 21.37
C ALA A 350 13.97 -23.87 22.80
N GLU A 351 13.16 -24.58 23.58
CA GLU A 351 13.02 -24.34 25.00
C GLU A 351 14.38 -24.47 25.71
N ARG A 352 14.62 -23.56 26.66
CA ARG A 352 15.77 -23.64 27.56
C ARG A 352 15.26 -24.01 28.95
N PRO A 353 15.98 -24.89 29.68
CA PRO A 353 15.56 -25.31 31.02
C PRO A 353 15.59 -24.15 32.03
N GLU A 354 16.46 -23.16 31.81
CA GLU A 354 16.62 -22.00 32.68
C GLU A 354 16.38 -20.70 31.90
N PRO A 355 15.77 -19.66 32.51
CA PRO A 355 15.65 -18.34 31.91
C PRO A 355 17.02 -17.75 31.54
N GLY A 356 17.07 -17.01 30.44
CA GLY A 356 18.28 -16.31 30.01
C GLY A 356 18.04 -15.44 28.76
N ASP A 357 19.11 -14.84 28.25
CA ASP A 357 19.04 -13.89 27.14
C ASP A 357 18.35 -14.49 25.91
N SER A 358 17.38 -13.75 25.38
CA SER A 358 16.58 -14.15 24.22
C SER A 358 16.18 -12.94 23.39
N ALA A 359 16.83 -12.78 22.25
CA ALA A 359 16.46 -11.77 21.25
C ALA A 359 14.98 -11.88 20.82
N TRP A 360 14.41 -13.08 20.86
CA TRP A 360 13.01 -13.32 20.55
C TRP A 360 12.06 -12.83 21.66
N ALA A 361 12.43 -13.02 22.93
CA ALA A 361 11.69 -12.45 24.05
C ALA A 361 11.80 -10.92 24.08
N GLU A 362 13.00 -10.38 23.86
CA GLU A 362 13.25 -8.93 23.80
C GLU A 362 12.44 -8.26 22.69
N LEU A 363 12.31 -8.89 21.51
CA LEU A 363 11.50 -8.31 20.45
C LEU A 363 10.00 -8.32 20.80
N ARG A 364 9.50 -9.40 21.42
CA ARG A 364 8.11 -9.45 21.89
C ARG A 364 7.84 -8.35 22.91
N GLU A 365 8.78 -8.09 23.81
CA GLU A 365 8.73 -6.95 24.74
C GLU A 365 8.73 -5.63 23.98
N ALA A 366 9.60 -5.44 22.98
CA ALA A 366 9.64 -4.23 22.15
C ALA A 366 8.30 -3.97 21.43
N GLN A 367 7.67 -5.03 20.92
CA GLN A 367 6.31 -4.96 20.36
C GLN A 367 5.30 -4.54 21.43
N THR A 368 5.39 -5.05 22.65
CA THR A 368 4.48 -4.68 23.76
C THR A 368 4.68 -3.23 24.19
N MET A 369 5.92 -2.73 24.26
CA MET A 369 6.23 -1.34 24.63
C MET A 369 5.63 -0.32 23.64
N THR A 370 5.37 -0.73 22.39
CA THR A 370 4.70 0.12 21.40
C THR A 370 3.28 0.50 21.83
N LEU A 371 2.61 -0.31 22.67
CA LEU A 371 1.28 0.01 23.23
C LEU A 371 1.31 1.24 24.13
N ASP A 372 2.42 1.51 24.82
CA ASP A 372 2.57 2.69 25.69
C ASP A 372 2.99 3.93 24.90
N ALA A 373 3.66 3.72 23.76
CA ALA A 373 4.16 4.79 22.93
C ALA A 373 3.07 5.46 22.09
N LEU A 374 2.00 4.75 21.73
CA LEU A 374 1.02 5.19 20.74
C LEU A 374 -0.43 4.79 21.08
N HIS A 375 -1.36 5.71 20.86
CA HIS A 375 -2.80 5.45 20.92
C HIS A 375 -3.36 4.78 19.65
N HIS A 376 -4.58 4.25 19.75
CA HIS A 376 -5.28 3.47 18.70
C HIS A 376 -4.43 2.31 18.21
N THR A 377 -3.94 1.53 19.17
CA THR A 377 -3.03 0.41 18.96
C THR A 377 -3.49 -0.83 19.71
N GLY A 378 -2.99 -1.98 19.30
CA GLY A 378 -3.33 -3.26 19.91
C GLY A 378 -2.39 -4.37 19.46
N GLN A 379 -2.14 -5.31 20.37
CA GLN A 379 -1.26 -6.44 20.14
C GLN A 379 -2.04 -7.75 20.29
N ALA A 380 -2.12 -8.53 19.23
CA ALA A 380 -2.57 -9.90 19.25
C ALA A 380 -1.41 -10.78 19.73
N VAL A 381 -1.41 -11.17 21.01
CA VAL A 381 -0.50 -12.18 21.56
C VAL A 381 -0.83 -13.52 20.93
N ILE A 382 0.17 -14.28 20.47
CA ILE A 382 0.00 -15.58 19.80
C ILE A 382 1.05 -16.63 20.21
N ILE A 383 1.75 -16.39 21.32
CA ILE A 383 2.78 -17.31 21.82
C ILE A 383 2.23 -18.74 22.03
N ASP A 384 0.98 -18.89 22.46
CA ASP A 384 0.32 -20.17 22.73
C ASP A 384 -0.11 -20.94 21.47
N ILE A 385 -0.08 -20.31 20.31
CA ILE A 385 -0.47 -20.92 19.02
C ILE A 385 0.68 -20.89 18.00
N GLY A 386 1.91 -20.71 18.47
CA GLY A 386 3.12 -20.86 17.67
C GLY A 386 3.49 -22.32 17.43
N GLU A 387 4.57 -22.53 16.67
CA GLU A 387 5.15 -23.84 16.40
C GLU A 387 6.64 -23.72 16.71
N GLY A 388 7.11 -24.21 17.86
CA GLY A 388 8.47 -23.92 18.37
C GLY A 388 9.63 -24.20 17.39
N SER A 389 9.44 -25.13 16.44
CA SER A 389 10.42 -25.47 15.39
C SER A 389 10.14 -24.83 14.02
N ASP A 390 9.01 -24.13 13.84
CA ASP A 390 8.61 -23.49 12.58
C ASP A 390 8.29 -22.02 12.82
N ILE A 391 9.07 -21.13 12.19
CA ILE A 391 8.89 -19.68 12.29
C ILE A 391 7.58 -19.20 11.61
N HIS A 392 6.93 -20.08 10.83
CA HIS A 392 5.70 -19.82 10.09
C HIS A 392 4.52 -20.66 10.60
N PRO A 393 3.99 -20.39 11.81
CA PRO A 393 2.89 -21.19 12.37
C PRO A 393 1.66 -21.13 11.47
N ARG A 394 1.03 -22.28 11.21
CA ARG A 394 -0.01 -22.40 10.18
C ARG A 394 -1.42 -22.11 10.68
N ASN A 395 -1.61 -21.91 11.99
CA ASN A 395 -2.87 -21.48 12.60
C ASN A 395 -3.17 -19.99 12.35
N LYS A 396 -3.34 -19.60 11.08
CA LYS A 396 -3.63 -18.21 10.70
C LYS A 396 -5.04 -17.75 11.07
N LEU A 397 -5.97 -18.70 11.26
CA LEU A 397 -7.35 -18.43 11.68
C LEU A 397 -7.41 -17.72 13.03
N GLU A 398 -6.76 -18.29 14.05
CA GLU A 398 -6.79 -17.71 15.39
C GLU A 398 -6.03 -16.38 15.47
N VAL A 399 -4.96 -16.22 14.67
CA VAL A 399 -4.26 -14.93 14.53
C VAL A 399 -5.23 -13.85 14.00
N GLY A 400 -5.92 -14.14 12.89
CA GLY A 400 -6.88 -13.21 12.29
C GLY A 400 -8.03 -12.85 13.23
N LYS A 401 -8.57 -13.83 13.98
CA LYS A 401 -9.62 -13.58 14.99
C LYS A 401 -9.15 -12.70 16.14
N ARG A 402 -7.92 -12.89 16.65
CA ARG A 402 -7.36 -12.06 17.73
C ARG A 402 -7.20 -10.61 17.29
N LEU A 403 -6.74 -10.38 16.05
CA LEU A 403 -6.71 -9.04 15.46
C LEU A 403 -8.11 -8.45 15.28
N ALA A 404 -9.07 -9.24 14.78
CA ALA A 404 -10.44 -8.77 14.59
C ALA A 404 -11.08 -8.38 15.92
N ARG A 405 -10.77 -9.10 17.00
CA ARG A 405 -11.23 -8.79 18.35
C ARG A 405 -10.73 -7.44 18.87
N LEU A 406 -9.49 -7.06 18.55
CA LEU A 406 -8.96 -5.74 18.87
C LEU A 406 -9.76 -4.65 18.14
N ALA A 407 -9.96 -4.81 16.82
CA ALA A 407 -10.72 -3.86 16.01
C ALA A 407 -12.17 -3.74 16.48
N LEU A 408 -12.89 -4.85 16.65
CA LEU A 408 -14.27 -4.89 17.14
C LEU A 408 -14.45 -4.16 18.47
N ALA A 409 -13.51 -4.34 19.40
CA ALA A 409 -13.59 -3.68 20.70
C ALA A 409 -13.24 -2.18 20.63
N GLN A 410 -12.13 -1.83 19.98
CA GLN A 410 -11.61 -0.46 20.01
C GLN A 410 -12.27 0.48 18.98
N ASP A 411 -12.56 0.00 17.77
CA ASP A 411 -13.10 0.83 16.70
C ASP A 411 -14.64 0.80 16.63
N TYR A 412 -15.25 -0.27 17.13
CA TYR A 412 -16.69 -0.52 17.00
C TYR A 412 -17.43 -0.66 18.34
N GLY A 413 -16.73 -0.45 19.46
CA GLY A 413 -17.33 -0.37 20.79
C GLY A 413 -17.92 -1.68 21.31
N MET A 414 -17.49 -2.83 20.79
CA MET A 414 -17.98 -4.12 21.27
C MET A 414 -17.33 -4.51 22.59
N ASP A 415 -18.15 -4.92 23.55
CA ASP A 415 -17.68 -5.30 24.88
C ASP A 415 -17.17 -6.75 24.91
N PHE A 416 -15.89 -6.91 24.58
CA PHE A 416 -15.18 -8.17 24.70
C PHE A 416 -13.81 -7.97 25.36
N VAL A 417 -13.37 -8.96 26.13
CA VAL A 417 -11.97 -9.04 26.62
C VAL A 417 -11.03 -9.15 25.43
N HIS A 418 -10.36 -8.08 25.02
CA HIS A 418 -9.57 -8.02 23.78
C HIS A 418 -8.08 -7.77 24.02
N GLN A 419 -7.69 -7.33 25.22
CA GLN A 419 -6.30 -7.11 25.60
C GLN A 419 -5.79 -8.27 26.44
N SER A 420 -4.52 -8.62 26.25
CA SER A 420 -3.83 -9.58 27.13
C SER A 420 -3.36 -8.88 28.41
N PRO A 421 -3.23 -9.59 29.54
CA PRO A 421 -2.62 -9.03 30.74
C PRO A 421 -1.23 -8.44 30.44
N ARG A 422 -0.95 -7.31 31.07
CA ARG A 422 0.34 -6.61 30.93
C ARG A 422 1.06 -6.64 32.27
N PHE A 423 2.39 -6.70 32.20
CA PHE A 423 3.23 -6.58 33.37
C PHE A 423 2.99 -5.21 34.04
N GLU A 424 2.68 -5.23 35.34
CA GLU A 424 2.45 -4.02 36.14
C GLU A 424 3.71 -3.65 36.92
N SER A 425 4.22 -4.57 37.75
CA SER A 425 5.45 -4.38 38.54
C SER A 425 6.01 -5.71 39.05
N MET A 426 7.27 -5.68 39.49
CA MET A 426 7.96 -6.77 40.19
C MET A 426 8.84 -6.14 41.29
N GLU A 427 8.77 -6.68 42.49
CA GLU A 427 9.65 -6.34 43.61
C GLU A 427 10.58 -7.53 43.85
N VAL A 428 11.89 -7.25 43.96
CA VAL A 428 12.96 -8.26 44.07
C VAL A 428 13.57 -8.24 45.45
#